data_AF-A0A1T3P0Z6-F1
#
_entry.id   AF-A0A1T3P0Z6-F1
#
_cell.length_a   1.000
_cell.length_b   1.000
_cell.length_c   1.000
_cell.angle_alpha   90.00
_cell.angle_beta   90.00
_cell.angle_gamma   90.00
#
_symmetry.space_group_name_H-M   'P 1'
#
loop_
_entity.id
_entity.type
_entity.pdbx_description
1 polymer ?
#
loop_
_entity_poly.entity_id
_entity_poly.type
_entity_poly.pdbx_seq_one_letter_code
_entity_poly.pdbx_strand_id
1 'polypeptide(L)'
;MALSASRPAGAALALVCAVGPVLALAAPAAAEPLTVPVHCVIPLDQPAVDGPQQISLDGPTDPVRPGEKARIKVTLGGSPATSPLPFPGTPLTPSIQLVLSGGASGELTLQGPKMRVDIPGTPALIVVPPYEGEITVPLDARGDIRIAPGKMVTTTAIFGDQITTCFPTAPAPPAMTLRVDLGGAAPDGPSATPGDPTAGSPPASGQASVQAPPERTQDPTASAARGPDAMVESRGGDDGEISGGTIIWIVAGGLILLMAASTMVFSWRRHKDDEW
;
A
#
# COMPACT_ATOMS: atom_id res chain seq x y z
N MET A 1 57.87 36.43 -57.99
CA MET A 1 58.77 35.61 -58.84
C MET A 1 58.61 34.16 -58.39
N ALA A 2 57.89 33.37 -59.19
CA ALA A 2 58.43 32.27 -60.01
C ALA A 2 58.79 31.04 -59.16
N LEU A 3 57.91 30.02 -59.14
CA LEU A 3 57.95 28.80 -59.97
C LEU A 3 58.96 27.76 -59.45
N SER A 4 58.48 26.61 -58.95
CA SER A 4 58.65 25.30 -59.60
C SER A 4 58.39 24.10 -58.67
N ALA A 5 57.99 23.02 -59.31
CA ALA A 5 57.35 21.81 -58.78
C ALA A 5 58.33 20.69 -58.36
N SER A 6 57.82 19.70 -57.61
CA SER A 6 58.03 18.27 -57.90
C SER A 6 57.06 17.37 -57.10
N ARG A 7 56.32 16.53 -57.83
CA ARG A 7 55.75 15.21 -57.39
C ARG A 7 56.89 14.16 -57.50
N PRO A 8 56.81 12.88 -57.03
CA PRO A 8 55.62 12.04 -56.76
C PRO A 8 55.78 11.00 -55.60
N ALA A 9 54.94 9.95 -55.63
CA ALA A 9 54.89 8.71 -54.84
C ALA A 9 54.04 8.79 -53.55
N GLY A 10 52.97 8.03 -53.36
CA GLY A 10 52.64 6.71 -53.90
C GLY A 10 52.63 5.72 -52.74
N ALA A 11 51.51 5.62 -52.02
CA ALA A 11 51.23 4.51 -51.12
C ALA A 11 49.71 4.36 -50.98
N ALA A 12 49.17 3.40 -51.74
CA ALA A 12 47.82 2.92 -51.59
C ALA A 12 47.70 2.19 -50.25
N LEU A 13 46.97 2.78 -49.30
CA LEU A 13 46.52 2.10 -48.09
C LEU A 13 45.06 1.71 -48.31
N ALA A 14 44.88 0.42 -48.60
CA ALA A 14 43.57 -0.22 -48.70
C ALA A 14 42.86 -0.13 -47.34
N LEU A 15 41.85 0.74 -47.27
CA LEU A 15 40.95 0.86 -46.14
C LEU A 15 39.94 -0.29 -46.20
N VAL A 16 40.23 -1.39 -45.50
CA VAL A 16 39.29 -2.50 -45.32
C VAL A 16 38.28 -2.08 -44.26
N CYS A 17 37.09 -1.65 -44.71
CA CYS A 17 35.92 -1.46 -43.84
C CYS A 17 35.42 -2.84 -43.37
N ALA A 18 35.95 -3.33 -42.25
CA ALA A 18 35.36 -4.45 -41.53
C ALA A 18 34.14 -3.95 -40.74
N VAL A 19 32.96 -4.06 -41.34
CA VAL A 19 31.68 -3.86 -40.65
C VAL A 19 31.41 -5.11 -39.81
N GLY A 20 31.95 -5.14 -38.59
CA GLY A 20 31.66 -6.19 -37.62
C GLY A 20 30.35 -5.88 -36.88
N PRO A 21 29.47 -6.88 -36.65
CA PRO A 21 28.26 -6.66 -35.86
C PRO A 21 28.68 -6.57 -34.38
N VAL A 22 28.68 -5.35 -33.84
CA VAL A 22 28.76 -5.16 -32.38
C VAL A 22 27.38 -5.53 -31.83
N LEU A 23 27.24 -6.78 -31.39
CA LEU A 23 26.15 -7.20 -30.50
C LEU A 23 26.33 -6.44 -29.18
N ALA A 24 25.70 -5.28 -29.08
CA ALA A 24 25.58 -4.55 -27.84
C ALA A 24 24.73 -5.39 -26.87
N LEU A 25 25.39 -6.11 -25.97
CA LEU A 25 24.76 -6.68 -24.79
C LEU A 25 24.24 -5.50 -23.96
N ALA A 26 22.94 -5.21 -24.08
CA ALA A 26 22.27 -4.31 -23.17
C ALA A 26 22.40 -4.90 -21.76
N ALA A 27 23.20 -4.26 -20.92
CA ALA A 27 23.26 -4.61 -19.50
C ALA A 27 21.84 -4.52 -18.92
N PRO A 28 21.43 -5.45 -18.04
CA PRO A 28 20.16 -5.31 -17.35
C PRO A 28 20.18 -3.97 -16.62
N ALA A 29 19.21 -3.11 -16.93
CA ALA A 29 19.03 -1.84 -16.25
C ALA A 29 18.66 -2.15 -14.78
N ALA A 30 19.66 -2.22 -13.91
CA ALA A 30 19.43 -2.22 -12.48
C ALA A 30 18.68 -0.94 -12.13
N ALA A 31 17.61 -1.05 -11.35
CA ALA A 31 16.82 0.11 -10.95
C ALA A 31 17.72 1.06 -10.14
N GLU A 32 18.01 2.24 -10.72
CA GLU A 32 18.87 3.23 -10.10
C GLU A 32 18.23 3.69 -8.78
N PRO A 33 19.00 3.75 -7.66
CA PRO A 33 18.44 4.16 -6.39
C PRO A 33 17.84 5.57 -6.45
N LEU A 34 16.57 5.67 -6.10
CA LEU A 34 15.85 6.93 -5.97
C LEU A 34 16.08 7.51 -4.58
N THR A 35 16.34 8.82 -4.48
CA THR A 35 16.34 9.53 -3.19
C THR A 35 15.00 10.25 -2.99
N VAL A 36 14.26 9.88 -1.95
CA VAL A 36 12.96 10.44 -1.60
C VAL A 36 13.09 11.22 -0.29
N PRO A 37 12.67 12.50 -0.23
CA PRO A 37 12.58 13.21 1.05
C PRO A 37 11.43 12.63 1.87
N VAL A 38 11.71 12.25 3.12
CA VAL A 38 10.73 11.64 4.01
C VAL A 38 10.63 12.39 5.34
N HIS A 39 9.45 12.34 5.93
CA HIS A 39 9.15 12.73 7.31
C HIS A 39 8.95 11.47 8.15
N CYS A 40 9.79 11.25 9.15
CA CYS A 40 9.75 10.07 10.00
C CYS A 40 9.23 10.41 11.40
N VAL A 41 8.16 9.71 11.80
CA VAL A 41 7.66 9.68 13.17
C VAL A 41 8.32 8.51 13.90
N ILE A 42 9.08 8.84 14.94
CA ILE A 42 9.87 7.91 15.74
C ILE A 42 9.11 7.62 17.05
N PRO A 43 9.09 6.36 17.53
CA PRO A 43 8.41 6.00 18.77
C PRO A 43 9.05 6.62 20.02
N LEU A 44 8.37 6.49 21.16
CA LEU A 44 8.79 6.98 22.48
C LEU A 44 8.90 8.51 22.56
N ASP A 45 7.93 9.21 21.94
CA ASP A 45 7.81 10.68 21.92
C ASP A 45 9.09 11.40 21.46
N GLN A 46 9.91 10.71 20.65
CA GLN A 46 11.07 11.31 20.03
C GLN A 46 10.64 12.33 18.98
N PRO A 47 11.37 13.44 18.81
CA PRO A 47 11.08 14.41 17.77
C PRO A 47 11.06 13.73 16.40
N ALA A 48 10.05 14.05 15.59
CA ALA A 48 10.03 13.64 14.21
C ALA A 48 11.22 14.23 13.46
N VAL A 49 11.68 13.53 12.44
CA VAL A 49 12.87 13.91 11.66
C VAL A 49 12.56 13.87 10.17
N ASP A 50 13.00 14.91 9.47
CA ASP A 50 12.98 14.95 8.01
C ASP A 50 14.36 14.58 7.46
N GLY A 51 14.39 13.87 6.34
CA GLY A 51 15.66 13.60 5.67
C GLY A 51 15.53 12.82 4.36
N PRO A 52 16.63 12.67 3.63
CA PRO A 52 16.66 11.87 2.41
C PRO A 52 16.65 10.37 2.74
N GLN A 53 15.82 9.61 2.03
CA GLN A 53 15.80 8.15 2.06
C GLN A 53 16.11 7.61 0.66
N GLN A 54 17.17 6.83 0.54
CA GLN A 54 17.46 6.11 -0.70
C GLN A 54 16.62 4.84 -0.76
N ILE A 55 16.01 4.57 -1.92
CA ILE A 55 15.10 3.45 -2.17
C ILE A 55 15.36 2.92 -3.59
N SER A 56 15.51 1.61 -3.73
CA SER A 56 15.44 0.93 -5.02
C SER A 56 14.42 -0.21 -4.95
N LEU A 57 13.67 -0.37 -6.04
CA LEU A 57 12.69 -1.45 -6.22
C LEU A 57 13.11 -2.27 -7.43
N ASP A 58 13.34 -3.56 -7.22
CA ASP A 58 13.59 -4.53 -8.29
C ASP A 58 12.44 -5.52 -8.37
N GLY A 59 12.06 -5.94 -9.56
CA GLY A 59 10.99 -6.91 -9.79
C GLY A 59 11.20 -7.72 -11.06
N PRO A 60 10.20 -8.52 -11.48
CA PRO A 60 10.31 -9.34 -12.67
C PRO A 60 10.48 -8.48 -13.93
N THR A 61 11.38 -8.92 -14.82
CA THR A 61 11.60 -8.30 -16.12
C THR A 61 10.67 -8.83 -17.20
N ASP A 62 10.19 -10.06 -17.01
CA ASP A 62 9.20 -10.69 -17.87
C ASP A 62 7.80 -10.14 -17.58
N PRO A 63 6.93 -10.01 -18.61
CA PRO A 63 5.55 -9.61 -18.42
C PRO A 63 4.82 -10.55 -17.46
N VAL A 64 4.07 -9.98 -16.51
CA VAL A 64 3.22 -10.73 -15.57
C VAL A 64 1.75 -10.52 -15.89
N ARG A 65 0.89 -11.50 -15.61
CA ARG A 65 -0.54 -11.37 -15.90
C ARG A 65 -1.30 -10.73 -14.74
N PRO A 66 -2.44 -10.07 -15.01
CA PRO A 66 -3.39 -9.69 -13.96
C PRO A 66 -3.76 -10.90 -13.08
N GLY A 67 -3.72 -10.74 -11.76
CA GLY A 67 -4.00 -11.80 -10.79
C GLY A 67 -2.81 -12.71 -10.44
N GLU A 68 -1.70 -12.65 -11.18
CA GLU A 68 -0.47 -13.36 -10.80
C GLU A 68 0.26 -12.65 -9.67
N LYS A 69 1.15 -13.40 -9.02
CA LYS A 69 2.03 -12.87 -7.98
C LYS A 69 3.32 -12.36 -8.62
N ALA A 70 3.71 -11.14 -8.28
CA ALA A 70 5.00 -10.56 -8.61
C ALA A 70 5.84 -10.42 -7.33
N ARG A 71 7.08 -10.89 -7.37
CA ARG A 71 8.05 -10.71 -6.29
C ARG A 71 8.77 -9.39 -6.47
N ILE A 72 8.73 -8.55 -5.45
CA ILE A 72 9.38 -7.24 -5.44
C ILE A 72 10.44 -7.24 -4.35
N LYS A 73 11.66 -6.87 -4.72
CA LYS A 73 12.77 -6.64 -3.81
C LYS A 73 12.88 -5.15 -3.53
N VAL A 74 13.05 -4.82 -2.25
CA VAL A 74 13.25 -3.46 -1.75
C VAL A 74 14.64 -3.36 -1.19
N THR A 75 15.38 -2.34 -1.63
CA THR A 75 16.67 -1.95 -1.05
C THR A 75 16.55 -0.54 -0.50
N LEU A 76 16.86 -0.38 0.78
CA LEU A 76 16.84 0.92 1.46
C LEU A 76 18.27 1.35 1.81
N GLY A 77 18.57 2.63 1.63
CA GLY A 77 19.74 3.26 2.23
C GLY A 77 19.56 3.52 3.73
N GLY A 78 20.55 4.17 4.34
CA GLY A 78 20.47 4.58 5.74
C GLY A 78 19.25 5.47 6.02
N SER A 79 18.50 5.13 7.05
CA SER A 79 17.30 5.85 7.45
C SER A 79 17.62 7.18 8.14
N PRO A 80 16.87 8.27 7.88
CA PRO A 80 16.97 9.48 8.67
C PRO A 80 16.44 9.30 10.10
N ALA A 81 15.59 8.30 10.35
CA ALA A 81 15.21 7.90 11.70
C ALA A 81 16.41 7.22 12.38
N THR A 82 17.00 7.89 13.37
CA THR A 82 18.11 7.35 14.18
C THR A 82 17.64 7.05 15.60
N SER A 83 18.45 6.31 16.35
CA SER A 83 18.20 6.00 17.76
C SER A 83 19.29 6.63 18.62
N PRO A 84 18.98 7.28 19.75
CA PRO A 84 20.00 7.79 20.66
C PRO A 84 20.80 6.68 21.37
N LEU A 85 20.24 5.46 21.43
CA LEU A 85 20.84 4.30 22.09
C LEU A 85 21.07 3.16 21.08
N PRO A 86 22.15 2.38 21.23
CA PRO A 86 22.37 1.21 20.40
C PRO A 86 21.53 0.01 20.87
N PHE A 87 20.94 -0.71 19.91
CA PHE A 87 20.20 -1.96 20.14
C PHE A 87 20.66 -3.03 19.12
N PRO A 88 21.65 -3.86 19.48
CA PRO A 88 22.16 -4.91 18.59
C PRO A 88 21.16 -6.06 18.44
N GLY A 89 21.09 -6.64 17.25
CA GLY A 89 20.26 -7.82 16.96
C GLY A 89 18.77 -7.58 17.23
N THR A 90 18.27 -6.38 16.97
CA THR A 90 16.87 -6.01 17.21
C THR A 90 15.97 -6.75 16.21
N PRO A 91 14.93 -7.47 16.67
CA PRO A 91 13.91 -8.01 15.78
C PRO A 91 13.16 -6.87 15.09
N LEU A 92 13.14 -6.88 13.77
CA LEU A 92 12.61 -5.82 12.93
C LEU A 92 11.77 -6.43 11.79
N THR A 93 10.58 -5.88 11.54
CA THR A 93 9.73 -6.23 10.40
C THR A 93 9.48 -4.96 9.59
N PRO A 94 9.98 -4.87 8.34
CA PRO A 94 9.73 -3.72 7.48
C PRO A 94 8.48 -3.94 6.62
N SER A 95 7.81 -2.84 6.27
CA SER A 95 6.86 -2.82 5.17
C SER A 95 6.93 -1.50 4.43
N ILE A 96 6.56 -1.53 3.15
CA ILE A 96 6.46 -0.35 2.31
C ILE A 96 5.16 -0.38 1.53
N GLN A 97 4.50 0.76 1.45
CA GLN A 97 3.38 0.97 0.55
C GLN A 97 3.90 1.23 -0.85
N LEU A 98 3.33 0.56 -1.84
CA LEU A 98 3.61 0.72 -3.26
C LEU A 98 2.43 1.46 -3.89
N VAL A 99 2.69 2.64 -4.43
CA VAL A 99 1.68 3.48 -5.10
C VAL A 99 1.72 3.17 -6.58
N LEU A 100 0.58 2.75 -7.13
CA LEU A 100 0.43 2.32 -8.51
C LEU A 100 -0.11 3.44 -9.40
N SER A 101 0.41 3.53 -10.62
CA SER A 101 -0.10 4.41 -11.67
C SER A 101 0.09 3.80 -13.06
N GLY A 102 -0.56 4.38 -14.08
CA GLY A 102 -0.51 3.86 -15.45
C GLY A 102 -1.60 2.82 -15.69
N GLY A 103 -1.20 1.58 -16.00
CA GLY A 103 -2.13 0.49 -16.31
C GLY A 103 -2.99 0.00 -15.14
N ALA A 104 -2.67 0.40 -13.91
CA ALA A 104 -3.49 0.22 -12.71
C ALA A 104 -3.30 1.44 -11.79
N SER A 105 -4.19 1.60 -10.81
CA SER A 105 -4.10 2.64 -9.78
C SER A 105 -4.40 2.08 -8.40
N GLY A 106 -4.00 2.82 -7.36
CA GLY A 106 -4.23 2.46 -5.96
C GLY A 106 -2.93 2.18 -5.21
N GLU A 107 -3.05 1.53 -4.07
CA GLU A 107 -1.96 1.30 -3.14
C GLU A 107 -1.92 -0.17 -2.72
N LEU A 108 -0.72 -0.75 -2.68
CA LEU A 108 -0.47 -2.09 -2.17
C LEU A 108 0.52 -2.01 -1.01
N THR A 109 0.46 -2.93 -0.06
CA THR A 109 1.48 -3.02 0.99
C THR A 109 2.36 -4.22 0.74
N LEU A 110 3.66 -4.00 0.64
CA LEU A 110 4.68 -5.02 0.56
C LEU A 110 5.31 -5.19 1.95
N GLN A 111 5.03 -6.31 2.60
CA GLN A 111 5.61 -6.64 3.90
C GLN A 111 6.84 -7.55 3.72
N GLY A 112 7.95 -7.15 4.33
CA GLY A 112 9.16 -7.99 4.41
C GLY A 112 9.09 -8.98 5.57
N PRO A 113 9.97 -9.99 5.58
CA PRO A 113 10.06 -10.94 6.68
C PRO A 113 10.60 -10.25 7.95
N LYS A 114 10.29 -10.84 9.11
CA LYS A 114 10.94 -10.49 10.37
C LYS A 114 12.42 -10.88 10.30
N MET A 115 13.31 -9.92 10.57
CA MET A 115 14.76 -10.11 10.55
C MET A 115 15.41 -9.51 11.78
N ARG A 116 16.71 -9.75 11.97
CA ARG A 116 17.51 -9.17 13.05
C ARG A 116 18.39 -8.08 12.45
N VAL A 117 18.28 -6.86 12.97
CA VAL A 117 19.01 -5.68 12.49
C VAL A 117 19.69 -5.00 13.68
N ASP A 118 20.94 -4.57 13.49
CA ASP A 118 21.62 -3.73 14.46
C ASP A 118 21.12 -2.29 14.30
N ILE A 119 20.58 -1.73 15.39
CA ILE A 119 20.22 -0.32 15.46
C ILE A 119 21.38 0.38 16.16
N PRO A 120 22.23 1.13 15.45
CA PRO A 120 23.31 1.84 16.09
C PRO A 120 22.79 3.09 16.83
N GLY A 121 23.59 3.59 17.77
CA GLY A 121 23.36 4.91 18.36
C GLY A 121 23.70 6.02 17.36
N THR A 122 22.99 7.16 17.45
CA THR A 122 23.31 8.40 16.74
C THR A 122 24.79 8.76 16.95
N PRO A 123 25.54 9.17 15.91
CA PRO A 123 25.08 9.65 14.60
C PRO A 123 25.02 8.60 13.48
N ALA A 124 25.24 7.32 13.75
CA ALA A 124 25.20 6.30 12.72
C ALA A 124 23.74 6.06 12.24
N LEU A 125 23.58 5.83 10.94
CA LEU A 125 22.27 5.58 10.33
C LEU A 125 21.86 4.12 10.48
N ILE A 126 20.57 3.88 10.66
CA ILE A 126 19.99 2.54 10.66
C ILE A 126 19.88 2.07 9.22
N VAL A 127 20.48 0.93 8.89
CA VAL A 127 20.40 0.31 7.55
C VAL A 127 19.61 -0.98 7.67
N VAL A 128 18.44 -1.02 7.03
CA VAL A 128 17.63 -2.23 6.93
C VAL A 128 18.18 -3.08 5.77
N PRO A 129 18.54 -4.36 6.01
CA PRO A 129 18.93 -5.25 4.93
C PRO A 129 17.87 -5.32 3.81
N PRO A 130 18.27 -5.53 2.54
CA PRO A 130 17.31 -5.71 1.46
C PRO A 130 16.33 -6.82 1.78
N TYR A 131 15.06 -6.61 1.44
CA TYR A 131 14.00 -7.58 1.70
C TYR A 131 13.09 -7.74 0.49
N GLU A 132 12.38 -8.85 0.46
CA GLU A 132 11.45 -9.17 -0.61
C GLU A 132 10.05 -9.40 -0.04
N GLY A 133 9.06 -9.14 -0.88
CA GLY A 133 7.69 -9.58 -0.65
C GLY A 133 7.02 -9.94 -1.97
N GLU A 134 5.80 -10.46 -1.88
CA GLU A 134 4.96 -10.74 -3.03
C GLU A 134 3.77 -9.77 -3.05
N ILE A 135 3.45 -9.27 -4.23
CA ILE A 135 2.20 -8.55 -4.50
C ILE A 135 1.40 -9.31 -5.54
N THR A 136 0.07 -9.22 -5.45
CA THR A 136 -0.81 -9.70 -6.52
C THR A 136 -1.04 -8.56 -7.50
N VAL A 137 -0.80 -8.79 -8.80
CA VAL A 137 -1.07 -7.82 -9.85
C VAL A 137 -2.58 -7.55 -9.92
N PRO A 138 -3.05 -6.28 -9.91
CA PRO A 138 -4.47 -5.98 -9.98
C PRO A 138 -5.17 -6.65 -11.17
N LEU A 139 -6.33 -7.27 -10.93
CA LEU A 139 -7.12 -7.96 -11.96
C LEU A 139 -7.65 -7.02 -13.04
N ASP A 140 -7.83 -5.75 -12.68
CA ASP A 140 -8.26 -4.68 -13.56
C ASP A 140 -7.12 -3.99 -14.29
N ALA A 141 -5.88 -4.47 -14.17
CA ALA A 141 -4.74 -3.91 -14.92
C ALA A 141 -5.00 -3.93 -16.44
N ARG A 142 -4.69 -2.81 -17.11
CA ARG A 142 -4.91 -2.57 -18.55
C ARG A 142 -3.63 -2.19 -19.30
N GLY A 143 -2.47 -2.39 -18.68
CA GLY A 143 -1.16 -2.11 -19.28
C GLY A 143 -0.07 -2.05 -18.22
N ASP A 144 1.10 -1.55 -18.61
CA ASP A 144 2.26 -1.41 -17.72
C ASP A 144 1.94 -0.56 -16.47
N ILE A 145 2.34 -1.07 -15.31
CA ILE A 145 2.10 -0.44 -14.01
C ILE A 145 3.38 0.23 -13.55
N ARG A 146 3.33 1.55 -13.32
CA ARG A 146 4.42 2.31 -12.71
C ARG A 146 4.25 2.27 -11.19
N ILE A 147 5.32 1.90 -10.49
CA ILE A 147 5.31 1.70 -9.05
C ILE A 147 6.22 2.72 -8.39
N ALA A 148 5.64 3.55 -7.52
CA ALA A 148 6.36 4.51 -6.69
C ALA A 148 6.36 4.08 -5.22
N PRO A 149 7.42 4.39 -4.45
CA PRO A 149 7.42 4.15 -3.01
C PRO A 149 6.49 5.13 -2.29
N GLY A 150 5.71 4.60 -1.35
CA GLY A 150 4.81 5.35 -0.46
C GLY A 150 5.28 5.29 0.99
N LYS A 151 4.33 5.23 1.91
CA LYS A 151 4.58 5.10 3.36
C LYS A 151 5.44 3.88 3.68
N MET A 152 6.48 4.07 4.47
CA MET A 152 7.33 3.01 5.00
C MET A 152 7.05 2.83 6.49
N VAL A 153 6.91 1.59 6.93
CA VAL A 153 6.68 1.26 8.35
C VAL A 153 7.70 0.22 8.78
N THR A 154 8.32 0.46 9.93
CA THR A 154 9.22 -0.50 10.56
C THR A 154 8.73 -0.76 11.97
N THR A 155 8.44 -2.03 12.27
CA THR A 155 8.12 -2.47 13.63
C THR A 155 9.34 -3.13 14.23
N THR A 156 9.77 -2.66 15.40
CA THR A 156 10.90 -3.22 16.14
C THR A 156 10.45 -3.69 17.52
N ALA A 157 11.07 -4.75 18.03
CA ALA A 157 10.78 -5.26 19.38
C ALA A 157 11.80 -4.73 20.39
N ILE A 158 11.59 -3.49 20.86
CA ILE A 158 12.41 -2.82 21.89
C ILE A 158 11.47 -2.29 22.97
N PHE A 159 11.50 -2.89 24.16
CA PHE A 159 10.54 -2.56 25.24
C PHE A 159 9.07 -2.67 24.79
N GLY A 160 8.75 -3.71 24.01
CA GLY A 160 7.47 -3.87 23.30
C GLY A 160 7.61 -3.56 21.80
N ASP A 161 6.47 -3.49 21.11
CA ASP A 161 6.45 -3.14 19.69
C ASP A 161 6.57 -1.63 19.51
N GLN A 162 7.65 -1.20 18.87
CA GLN A 162 7.95 0.18 18.55
C GLN A 162 7.80 0.40 17.05
N ILE A 163 6.92 1.31 16.68
CA ILE A 163 6.56 1.57 15.27
C ILE A 163 7.22 2.87 14.83
N THR A 164 8.14 2.77 13.88
CA THR A 164 8.65 3.94 13.15
C THR A 164 7.93 4.03 11.81
N THR A 165 7.39 5.20 11.49
CA THR A 165 6.71 5.43 10.22
C THR A 165 7.37 6.59 9.48
N CYS A 166 7.79 6.36 8.24
CA CYS A 166 8.33 7.38 7.36
C CYS A 166 7.40 7.62 6.16
N PHE A 167 7.06 8.87 5.91
CA PHE A 167 6.18 9.29 4.82
C PHE A 167 6.97 10.11 3.81
N PRO A 168 6.85 9.85 2.49
CA PRO A 168 7.31 10.81 1.48
C PRO A 168 6.68 12.19 1.72
N THR A 169 7.48 13.25 1.72
CA THR A 169 6.98 14.63 1.92
C THR A 169 6.33 15.22 0.66
N ALA A 170 6.53 14.56 -0.48
CA ALA A 170 5.87 14.81 -1.75
C ALA A 170 5.65 13.48 -2.48
N PRO A 171 4.76 13.42 -3.49
CA PRO A 171 4.60 12.23 -4.32
C PRO A 171 5.95 11.79 -4.91
N ALA A 172 6.39 10.57 -4.58
CA ALA A 172 7.63 10.03 -5.10
C ALA A 172 7.47 9.69 -6.60
N PRO A 173 8.51 9.89 -7.43
CA PRO A 173 8.50 9.39 -8.79
C PRO A 173 8.50 7.85 -8.80
N PRO A 174 8.04 7.22 -9.90
CA PRO A 174 8.12 5.77 -10.05
C PRO A 174 9.56 5.27 -9.95
N ALA A 175 9.80 4.27 -9.11
CA ALA A 175 11.10 3.60 -8.96
C ALA A 175 11.22 2.37 -9.88
N MET A 176 10.10 1.79 -10.32
CA MET A 176 10.10 0.71 -11.30
C MET A 176 8.83 0.71 -12.17
N THR A 177 8.88 -0.03 -13.27
CA THR A 177 7.71 -0.33 -14.12
C THR A 177 7.55 -1.84 -14.22
N LEU A 178 6.37 -2.34 -13.88
CA LEU A 178 5.97 -3.72 -14.02
C LEU A 178 5.24 -3.91 -15.36
N ARG A 179 5.77 -4.77 -16.23
CA ARG A 179 5.15 -5.07 -17.52
C ARG A 179 3.98 -6.03 -17.35
N VAL A 180 2.86 -5.73 -18.00
CA VAL A 180 1.65 -6.54 -17.88
C VAL A 180 1.33 -7.20 -19.22
N ASP A 181 1.19 -8.53 -19.22
CA ASP A 181 0.69 -9.28 -20.38
C ASP A 181 -0.84 -9.33 -20.35
N LEU A 182 -1.46 -8.69 -21.34
CA LEU A 182 -2.91 -8.66 -21.52
C LEU A 182 -3.41 -9.72 -22.53
N GLY A 183 -2.49 -10.44 -23.18
CA GLY A 183 -2.79 -11.36 -24.28
C GLY A 183 -3.17 -12.78 -23.86
N GLY A 184 -3.14 -13.09 -22.58
CA GLY A 184 -3.46 -14.41 -22.04
C GLY A 184 -4.83 -14.49 -21.38
N ALA A 185 -5.55 -15.60 -21.58
CA ALA A 185 -6.68 -15.95 -20.72
C ALA A 185 -6.19 -15.98 -19.25
N ALA A 186 -6.97 -15.38 -18.34
CA ALA A 186 -6.72 -15.47 -16.91
C ALA A 186 -6.62 -16.95 -16.49
N PRO A 187 -5.76 -17.32 -15.53
CA PRO A 187 -5.73 -18.68 -15.03
C PRO A 187 -7.12 -19.07 -14.53
N ASP A 188 -7.57 -20.24 -14.99
CA ASP A 188 -8.92 -20.76 -14.84
C ASP A 188 -9.48 -20.54 -13.43
N GLY A 189 -10.53 -19.73 -13.32
CA GLY A 189 -11.49 -19.88 -12.23
C GLY A 189 -12.07 -21.30 -12.27
N PRO A 190 -12.57 -21.84 -11.14
CA PRO A 190 -13.05 -23.22 -11.09
C PRO A 190 -14.03 -23.48 -12.22
N SER A 191 -13.66 -24.43 -13.08
CA SER A 191 -14.42 -24.90 -14.23
C SER A 191 -15.88 -25.17 -13.80
N ALA A 192 -16.79 -24.29 -14.19
CA ALA A 192 -18.21 -24.58 -14.12
C ALA A 192 -18.49 -25.69 -15.14
N THR A 193 -18.73 -26.90 -14.65
CA THR A 193 -19.22 -28.02 -15.45
C THR A 193 -20.46 -27.58 -16.23
N PRO A 194 -20.51 -27.77 -17.56
CA PRO A 194 -21.75 -27.57 -18.32
C PRO A 194 -22.80 -28.58 -17.86
N GLY A 195 -23.81 -28.11 -17.12
CA GLY A 195 -25.01 -28.87 -16.82
C GLY A 195 -25.93 -28.87 -18.04
N ASP A 196 -26.22 -30.07 -18.54
CA ASP A 196 -27.13 -30.36 -19.65
C ASP A 196 -28.54 -29.76 -19.44
N PRO A 197 -29.25 -29.34 -20.52
CA PRO A 197 -30.64 -28.93 -20.42
C PRO A 197 -31.54 -30.16 -20.57
N THR A 198 -32.32 -30.51 -19.53
CA THR A 198 -33.46 -31.42 -19.69
C THR A 198 -34.70 -30.81 -19.06
N ALA A 199 -35.62 -30.41 -19.94
CA ALA A 199 -36.99 -30.08 -19.62
C ALA A 199 -37.84 -31.36 -19.59
N GLY A 200 -38.74 -31.49 -18.61
CA GLY A 200 -39.73 -32.58 -18.57
C GLY A 200 -40.53 -32.69 -17.27
N SER A 201 -41.55 -31.83 -17.13
CA SER A 201 -42.89 -31.96 -16.51
C SER A 201 -43.28 -32.98 -15.40
N PRO A 202 -44.37 -32.70 -14.63
CA PRO A 202 -44.62 -33.18 -13.26
C PRO A 202 -45.55 -34.40 -13.15
N PRO A 203 -45.75 -34.93 -11.93
CA PRO A 203 -47.13 -35.14 -11.48
C PRO A 203 -47.39 -34.74 -10.01
N ALA A 204 -48.67 -34.80 -9.67
CA ALA A 204 -49.34 -34.12 -8.58
C ALA A 204 -49.59 -34.98 -7.31
N SER A 205 -49.99 -34.27 -6.26
CA SER A 205 -50.94 -34.64 -5.19
C SER A 205 -50.62 -35.80 -4.24
N GLY A 206 -50.52 -35.47 -2.94
CA GLY A 206 -50.69 -36.40 -1.82
C GLY A 206 -50.71 -35.68 -0.47
N GLN A 207 -51.90 -35.51 0.09
CA GLN A 207 -52.22 -34.82 1.35
C GLN A 207 -51.89 -35.64 2.62
N ALA A 208 -51.94 -34.91 3.75
CA ALA A 208 -52.29 -35.31 5.12
C ALA A 208 -51.14 -35.71 6.06
N SER A 209 -51.10 -35.36 7.35
CA SER A 209 -51.85 -34.42 8.21
C SER A 209 -51.26 -34.54 9.64
N VAL A 210 -51.43 -33.50 10.48
CA VAL A 210 -51.33 -33.46 11.98
C VAL A 210 -49.90 -33.59 12.56
N GLN A 211 -49.38 -32.76 13.48
CA GLN A 211 -49.93 -32.30 14.75
C GLN A 211 -49.12 -31.10 15.34
N ALA A 212 -49.81 -30.16 15.98
CA ALA A 212 -49.29 -29.18 16.95
C ALA A 212 -50.12 -29.35 18.25
N PRO A 213 -49.96 -28.54 19.32
CA PRO A 213 -48.79 -28.07 20.09
C PRO A 213 -48.93 -28.51 21.58
N PRO A 214 -48.26 -27.88 22.59
CA PRO A 214 -48.89 -26.70 23.20
C PRO A 214 -47.94 -25.58 23.68
N GLU A 215 -48.57 -24.43 23.89
CA GLU A 215 -48.11 -23.18 24.50
C GLU A 215 -47.52 -23.31 25.91
N ARG A 216 -46.67 -22.34 26.28
CA ARG A 216 -46.75 -21.72 27.60
C ARG A 216 -46.39 -20.23 27.54
N THR A 217 -47.06 -19.50 28.42
CA THR A 217 -47.42 -18.09 28.43
C THR A 217 -46.79 -17.39 29.65
N GLN A 218 -46.68 -16.04 29.59
CA GLN A 218 -46.54 -15.04 30.68
C GLN A 218 -45.18 -14.91 31.40
N ASP A 219 -44.69 -13.74 31.85
CA ASP A 219 -45.10 -12.30 31.79
C ASP A 219 -43.91 -11.42 32.32
N PRO A 220 -44.00 -10.07 32.30
CA PRO A 220 -42.90 -9.13 32.60
C PRO A 220 -42.90 -8.61 34.05
N THR A 221 -41.81 -7.99 34.50
CA THR A 221 -41.82 -7.10 35.68
C THR A 221 -40.75 -6.00 35.57
N ALA A 222 -41.21 -4.77 35.77
CA ALA A 222 -40.46 -3.51 35.81
C ALA A 222 -39.84 -3.22 37.19
N SER A 223 -38.83 -2.35 37.23
CA SER A 223 -38.67 -1.32 38.28
C SER A 223 -37.62 -0.27 37.92
N ALA A 224 -37.85 0.93 38.46
CA ALA A 224 -37.30 2.23 38.08
C ALA A 224 -36.41 2.86 39.17
N ALA A 225 -35.61 3.88 38.80
CA ALA A 225 -35.21 5.04 39.62
C ALA A 225 -34.59 6.08 38.65
N ARG A 226 -35.16 7.27 38.36
CA ARG A 226 -35.44 8.52 39.14
C ARG A 226 -34.16 9.33 39.48
N GLY A 227 -34.11 10.57 38.96
CA GLY A 227 -32.99 11.55 38.92
C GLY A 227 -32.62 12.24 40.25
N PRO A 228 -31.98 13.44 40.29
CA PRO A 228 -32.54 14.69 39.71
C PRO A 228 -31.55 15.76 39.14
N ASP A 229 -32.14 16.74 38.44
CA ASP A 229 -31.92 18.22 38.36
C ASP A 229 -30.52 18.88 38.38
N ALA A 230 -30.26 19.76 37.38
CA ALA A 230 -30.02 21.20 37.62
C ALA A 230 -29.81 22.05 36.32
N MET A 231 -30.67 23.07 36.20
CA MET A 231 -30.44 24.49 35.80
C MET A 231 -29.91 24.91 34.41
N VAL A 232 -30.88 25.35 33.60
CA VAL A 232 -31.04 26.67 32.92
C VAL A 232 -29.91 27.70 33.07
N GLU A 233 -29.42 28.23 31.93
CA GLU A 233 -29.38 29.68 31.68
C GLU A 233 -29.53 29.99 30.17
N SER A 234 -30.37 30.99 29.88
CA SER A 234 -30.79 31.46 28.57
C SER A 234 -30.31 32.89 28.37
N ARG A 235 -29.68 33.17 27.22
CA ARG A 235 -29.48 34.48 26.55
C ARG A 235 -29.05 34.11 25.11
N GLY A 236 -29.60 34.61 24.01
CA GLY A 236 -30.46 35.74 23.73
C GLY A 236 -29.95 36.37 22.43
N GLY A 237 -30.78 36.38 21.37
CA GLY A 237 -30.77 37.26 20.20
C GLY A 237 -29.53 37.29 19.29
N ASP A 238 -29.68 36.91 18.02
CA ASP A 238 -29.47 37.87 16.93
C ASP A 238 -30.01 37.33 15.60
N ASP A 239 -30.63 38.25 14.89
CA ASP A 239 -31.53 38.03 13.78
C ASP A 239 -30.71 38.17 12.50
N GLY A 240 -30.44 37.03 11.84
CA GLY A 240 -29.69 36.97 10.59
C GLY A 240 -30.50 36.28 9.51
N GLU A 241 -31.12 37.08 8.66
CA GLU A 241 -31.74 36.71 7.38
C GLU A 241 -30.76 35.86 6.54
N ILE A 242 -31.06 34.56 6.36
CA ILE A 242 -30.30 33.70 5.44
C ILE A 242 -31.26 33.03 4.46
N SER A 243 -31.20 33.57 3.25
CA SER A 243 -31.61 33.04 1.96
C SER A 243 -31.69 31.51 1.90
N GLY A 244 -32.86 31.01 1.51
CA GLY A 244 -33.14 29.58 1.34
C GLY A 244 -32.25 28.95 0.27
N GLY A 245 -31.28 28.15 0.69
CA GLY A 245 -30.41 27.42 -0.24
C GLY A 245 -29.49 26.34 0.34
N THR A 246 -29.50 26.05 1.65
CA THR A 246 -28.42 25.23 2.26
C THR A 246 -28.88 24.24 3.34
N ILE A 247 -30.10 23.69 3.26
CA ILE A 247 -30.62 22.76 4.29
C ILE A 247 -30.28 21.29 3.99
N ILE A 248 -29.80 20.95 2.80
CA ILE A 248 -29.50 19.54 2.43
C ILE A 248 -28.09 19.08 2.86
N TRP A 249 -27.14 19.99 3.11
CA TRP A 249 -25.76 19.59 3.44
C TRP A 249 -25.49 19.29 4.92
N ILE A 250 -26.32 19.80 5.84
CA ILE A 250 -26.07 19.65 7.29
C ILE A 250 -26.40 18.24 7.78
N VAL A 251 -27.38 17.56 7.18
CA VAL A 251 -27.77 16.20 7.60
C VAL A 251 -26.72 15.16 7.17
N ALA A 252 -26.08 15.33 6.02
CA ALA A 252 -25.04 14.42 5.54
C ALA A 252 -23.72 14.58 6.32
N GLY A 253 -23.31 15.81 6.64
CA GLY A 253 -22.09 16.08 7.41
C GLY A 253 -22.18 15.59 8.86
N GLY A 254 -23.34 15.76 9.51
CA GLY A 254 -23.58 15.27 10.87
C GLY A 254 -23.51 13.75 10.98
N LEU A 255 -24.04 13.02 9.99
CA LEU A 255 -24.04 11.56 9.98
C LEU A 255 -22.62 10.98 9.84
N ILE A 256 -21.76 11.61 9.04
CA ILE A 256 -20.36 11.18 8.83
C ILE A 256 -19.53 11.40 10.12
N LEU A 257 -19.72 12.53 10.79
CA LEU A 257 -19.04 12.81 12.07
C LEU A 257 -19.49 11.86 13.19
N LEU A 258 -20.78 11.50 13.24
CA LEU A 258 -21.29 10.50 14.19
C LEU A 258 -20.70 9.10 13.94
N MET A 259 -20.54 8.69 12.68
CA MET A 259 -19.92 7.39 12.35
C MET A 259 -18.43 7.33 12.71
N ALA A 260 -17.69 8.43 12.48
CA ALA A 260 -16.27 8.53 12.88
C ALA A 260 -16.09 8.49 14.41
N ALA A 261 -16.92 9.21 15.16
CA ALA A 261 -16.89 9.17 16.62
C ALA A 261 -17.24 7.77 17.17
N SER A 262 -18.23 7.11 16.57
CA SER A 262 -18.66 5.76 17.00
C SER A 262 -17.57 4.71 16.79
N THR A 263 -16.82 4.78 15.69
CA THR A 263 -15.72 3.84 15.40
C THR A 263 -14.51 4.05 16.30
N MET A 264 -14.18 5.30 16.65
CA MET A 264 -13.13 5.59 17.63
C MET A 264 -13.48 5.08 19.03
N VAL A 265 -14.72 5.29 19.50
CA VAL A 265 -15.16 4.81 20.82
C VAL A 265 -15.19 3.28 20.87
N PHE A 266 -15.59 2.62 19.78
CA PHE A 266 -15.59 1.16 19.70
C PHE A 266 -14.18 0.57 19.70
N SER A 267 -13.24 1.19 18.98
CA SER A 267 -11.82 0.80 18.99
C SER A 267 -11.20 0.96 20.38
N TRP A 268 -11.50 2.06 21.08
CA TRP A 268 -10.96 2.31 22.42
C TRP A 268 -11.50 1.34 23.48
N ARG A 269 -12.77 0.93 23.38
CA ARG A 269 -13.31 -0.10 24.28
C ARG A 269 -12.68 -1.46 24.06
N ARG A 270 -12.50 -1.87 22.80
CA ARG A 270 -11.88 -3.17 22.49
C ARG A 270 -10.47 -3.28 23.07
N HIS A 271 -9.72 -2.18 23.07
CA HIS A 271 -8.37 -2.15 23.61
C HIS A 271 -8.29 -2.31 25.14
N LYS A 272 -9.38 -2.08 25.88
CA LYS A 272 -9.44 -2.27 27.34
C LYS A 272 -9.78 -3.69 27.77
N ASP A 273 -10.41 -4.46 26.88
CA ASP A 273 -10.81 -5.84 27.19
C ASP A 273 -9.65 -6.83 27.00
N ASP A 274 -8.56 -6.41 26.34
CA ASP A 274 -7.36 -7.23 26.11
C ASP A 274 -6.27 -7.06 27.20
N GLU A 275 -6.53 -6.29 28.27
CA GLU A 275 -5.58 -6.00 29.36
C GLU A 275 -5.87 -6.73 30.70
N TRP A 276 -6.69 -7.79 30.72
CA TRP A 276 -6.93 -8.62 31.92
C TRP A 276 -6.81 -10.13 31.66
#